data_AF-A0A1I5CM63-F1
#
_entry.id   AF-A0A1I5CM63-F1
#
_cell.length_a   1.000
_cell.length_b   1.000
_cell.length_c   1.000
_cell.angle_alpha   90.00
_cell.angle_beta   90.00
_cell.angle_gamma   90.00
#
_symmetry.space_group_name_H-M   'P 1'
#
loop_
_entity.id
_entity.type
_entity.pdbx_description
1 polymer ?
#
loop_
_entity_poly.entity_id
_entity_poly.type
_entity_poly.pdbx_seq_one_letter_code
_entity_poly.pdbx_strand_id
1 'polypeptide(L)' 'MKTTSKNQYAFVNLLLIPVVGAVFGYNLYQMIVHTEASNIAATLILAVITSVMVRKYGYKPTKEKQDN' A
#
# COMPACT_ATOMS: atom_id res chain seq x y z
N MET A 1 0.72 -27.44 -7.29
CA MET A 1 1.73 -26.50 -7.83
C MET A 1 1.74 -25.25 -6.96
N LYS A 2 2.82 -25.00 -6.18
CA LYS A 2 2.90 -23.96 -5.14
C LYS A 2 3.45 -22.62 -5.67
N THR A 3 2.85 -22.06 -6.73
CA THR A 3 3.32 -20.80 -7.37
C THR A 3 2.30 -19.66 -7.32
N THR A 4 1.02 -19.93 -7.04
CA THR A 4 -0.04 -18.90 -7.01
C THR A 4 0.15 -17.81 -5.95
N SER A 5 0.70 -18.13 -4.78
CA SER A 5 0.76 -17.16 -3.67
C SER A 5 1.79 -16.04 -3.90
N LYS A 6 2.94 -16.33 -4.52
CA LYS A 6 4.03 -15.34 -4.65
C LYS A 6 3.70 -14.20 -5.62
N ASN A 7 2.90 -14.48 -6.66
CA ASN A 7 2.56 -13.51 -7.70
C ASN A 7 1.31 -12.68 -7.36
N GLN A 8 0.37 -13.24 -6.57
CA GLN A 8 -0.81 -12.51 -6.12
C GLN A 8 -0.45 -11.33 -5.21
N TYR A 9 0.50 -11.49 -4.30
CA TYR A 9 0.95 -10.39 -3.45
C TYR A 9 1.63 -9.27 -4.24
N ALA A 10 2.42 -9.58 -5.27
CA ALA A 10 3.05 -8.59 -6.12
C ALA A 10 2.01 -7.78 -6.93
N PHE A 11 1.01 -8.47 -7.49
CA PHE A 11 -0.06 -7.84 -8.27
C PHE A 11 -1.01 -6.99 -7.41
N VAL A 12 -1.42 -7.49 -6.24
CA VAL A 12 -2.24 -6.73 -5.30
C VAL A 12 -1.49 -5.47 -4.88
N ASN A 13 -0.19 -5.55 -4.62
CA ASN A 13 0.58 -4.37 -4.21
C ASN A 13 0.70 -3.31 -5.32
N LEU A 14 0.81 -3.76 -6.58
CA LEU A 14 0.89 -2.88 -7.74
C LEU A 14 -0.37 -2.01 -7.90
N LEU A 15 -1.55 -2.52 -7.55
CA LEU A 15 -2.81 -1.78 -7.63
C LEU A 15 -3.22 -1.12 -6.30
N LEU A 16 -2.95 -1.76 -5.17
CA LEU A 16 -3.37 -1.27 -3.86
C LEU A 16 -2.62 0.00 -3.45
N ILE A 17 -1.32 0.10 -3.73
CA ILE A 17 -0.52 1.28 -3.41
C ILE A 17 -1.05 2.55 -4.11
N PRO A 18 -1.24 2.57 -5.45
CA PRO A 18 -1.74 3.77 -6.12
C PRO A 18 -3.17 4.11 -5.70
N VAL A 19 -4.03 3.11 -5.44
CA VAL A 19 -5.40 3.35 -4.95
C VAL A 19 -5.39 4.00 -3.57
N VAL A 20 -4.63 3.45 -2.62
CA VAL A 20 -4.53 4.02 -1.26
C VAL A 20 -3.91 5.42 -1.31
N GLY A 21 -2.91 5.63 -2.17
CA GLY A 21 -2.32 6.95 -2.40
C GLY A 21 -3.32 7.98 -2.94
N ALA A 22 -4.14 7.60 -3.94
CA ALA A 22 -5.16 8.49 -4.49
C ALA A 22 -6.24 8.84 -3.45
N VAL A 23 -6.71 7.86 -2.67
CA VAL A 23 -7.71 8.07 -1.62
C VAL A 23 -7.16 8.97 -0.51
N PHE A 24 -5.93 8.74 -0.08
CA PHE A 24 -5.25 9.59 0.89
C PHE A 24 -5.05 11.01 0.36
N GLY A 25 -4.53 11.15 -0.86
CA GLY A 25 -4.29 12.45 -1.50
C GLY A 25 -5.57 13.27 -1.68
N TYR A 26 -6.68 12.63 -2.07
CA TYR A 26 -7.98 13.29 -2.16
C TYR A 26 -8.44 13.80 -0.79
N ASN A 27 -8.34 12.98 0.26
CA ASN A 27 -8.75 13.39 1.60
C ASN A 27 -7.80 14.44 2.20
N LEU A 28 -6.52 14.44 1.83
CA LEU A 28 -5.56 15.46 2.19
C LEU A 28 -5.89 16.79 1.51
N TYR A 29 -6.23 16.76 0.22
CA TYR A 29 -6.74 17.95 -0.49
C TYR A 29 -8.01 18.49 0.17
N GLN A 30 -8.97 17.62 0.46
CA GLN A 30 -10.18 18.02 1.17
C GLN A 30 -9.87 18.59 2.56
N MET A 31 -8.90 18.05 3.29
CA MET A 31 -8.52 18.58 4.61
C MET A 31 -8.10 20.06 4.52
N ILE A 32 -7.40 20.42 3.44
CA ILE A 32 -6.89 21.77 3.19
C ILE A 32 -7.97 22.69 2.61
N VAL A 33 -8.82 22.20 1.70
CA VAL A 33 -9.74 23.04 0.91
C VAL A 33 -11.20 23.00 1.43
N HIS A 34 -11.70 21.83 1.84
CA HIS A 34 -13.05 21.66 2.41
C HIS A 34 -12.98 20.74 3.65
N THR A 35 -12.44 21.27 4.74
CA THR A 35 -12.08 20.49 5.94
C THR A 35 -13.26 19.66 6.48
N GLU A 36 -14.49 20.16 6.35
CA GLU A 36 -15.74 19.49 6.75
C GLU A 36 -16.07 18.22 5.94
N ALA A 37 -15.56 18.10 4.72
CA ALA A 37 -15.74 16.92 3.86
C ALA A 37 -14.57 15.91 3.97
N SER A 38 -13.53 16.24 4.74
CA SER A 38 -12.33 15.41 4.83
C SER A 38 -12.47 14.29 5.85
N ASN A 39 -12.15 13.06 5.44
CA ASN A 39 -12.01 11.92 6.35
C ASN A 39 -10.53 11.52 6.52
N ILE A 40 -9.69 12.52 6.81
CA ILE A 40 -8.23 12.35 6.86
C ILE A 40 -7.77 11.33 7.91
N ALA A 41 -8.46 11.23 9.05
CA ALA A 41 -8.09 10.28 10.09
C ALA A 41 -8.21 8.83 9.60
N ALA A 42 -9.31 8.48 8.93
CA ALA A 42 -9.52 7.15 8.38
C ALA A 42 -8.52 6.83 7.26
N THR A 43 -8.27 7.77 6.35
CA THR A 43 -7.34 7.53 5.25
C THR A 43 -5.87 7.46 5.69
N LEU A 44 -5.50 8.18 6.75
CA LEU A 44 -4.18 8.06 7.38
C LEU A 44 -3.98 6.69 8.02
N ILE A 45 -4.98 6.18 8.75
CA ILE A 45 -4.95 4.83 9.34
C ILE A 45 -4.80 3.78 8.24
N LEU A 46 -5.57 3.91 7.15
CA LEU A 46 -5.48 3.01 6.00
C LEU A 46 -4.07 3.02 5.39
N ALA A 47 -3.48 4.20 5.17
CA ALA A 47 -2.14 4.33 4.63
C ALA A 47 -1.07 3.69 5.53
N VAL A 48 -1.18 3.85 6.85
CA VAL A 48 -0.28 3.21 7.82
C VAL A 48 -0.40 1.69 7.76
N ILE A 49 -1.62 1.15 7.76
CA ILE A 49 -1.86 -0.30 7.67
C ILE A 49 -1.29 -0.85 6.36
N THR A 50 -1.57 -0.19 5.23
CA THR A 50 -1.02 -0.59 3.94
C THR A 50 0.51 -0.58 3.98
N SER A 51 1.14 0.46 4.51
CA SER A 51 2.61 0.53 4.65
C SER A 51 3.18 -0.63 5.49
N VAL A 52 2.57 -0.94 6.63
CA VAL A 52 2.98 -2.08 7.48
C VAL A 52 2.81 -3.41 6.73
N MET A 53 1.69 -3.59 6.03
CA MET A 53 1.41 -4.79 5.26
C MET A 53 2.41 -4.97 4.12
N VAL A 54 2.77 -3.89 3.40
CA VAL A 54 3.82 -3.92 2.37
C VAL A 54 5.18 -4.26 2.97
N ARG A 55 5.53 -3.69 4.13
CA ARG A 55 6.81 -3.97 4.76
C ARG A 55 6.92 -5.41 5.30
N LYS A 56 5.80 -5.96 5.79
CA LYS A 56 5.76 -7.29 6.41
C LYS A 56 5.56 -8.42 5.40
N TYR A 57 4.66 -8.22 4.44
CA TYR A 57 4.19 -9.22 3.48
C TYR A 57 4.48 -8.88 2.02
N GLY A 58 4.84 -7.63 1.72
CA GLY A 58 5.31 -7.25 0.39
C GLY A 58 6.55 -8.05 0.02
N TYR A 59 6.74 -8.21 -1.28
CA TYR A 59 7.79 -9.04 -1.85
C TYR A 59 9.16 -8.60 -1.29
N LYS A 60 9.66 -9.33 -0.30
CA LYS A 60 11.08 -9.28 0.03
C LYS A 60 11.74 -9.92 -1.19
N PRO A 61 12.57 -9.20 -1.98
CA PRO A 61 13.49 -9.91 -2.84
C PRO A 61 14.25 -10.82 -1.88
N THR A 62 14.01 -12.12 -1.96
CA THR A 62 14.92 -13.10 -1.39
C THR A 62 16.25 -12.63 -1.92
N LYS A 63 17.16 -12.17 -1.04
CA LYS A 63 18.54 -12.02 -1.46
C LYS A 63 18.88 -13.40 -1.98
N GLU A 64 18.94 -13.54 -3.30
CA GLU A 64 19.69 -14.61 -3.92
C GLU A 64 21.09 -14.43 -3.36
N LYS A 65 21.35 -15.16 -2.27
CA LYS A 65 22.70 -15.42 -1.84
C LYS A 65 23.29 -16.28 -2.95
N GLN A 66 24.05 -15.59 -3.81
CA GLN A 66 25.35 -15.98 -4.37
C GLN A 66 25.52 -17.44 -4.80
N ASP A 67 25.95 -17.63 -6.05
CA ASP A 67 27.26 -18.26 -6.27
C ASP A 67 27.90 -17.71 -7.57
N ASN A 68 29.23 -17.76 -7.60
CA ASN A 68 30.19 -17.10 -8.52
C ASN A 68 29.84 -17.02 -10.02
#